data_AF-A0A212JZX2-F1
#
_entry.id   AF-A0A212JZX2-F1
#
_cell.length_a   1.000
_cell.length_b   1.000
_cell.length_c   1.000
_cell.angle_alpha   90.00
_cell.angle_beta   90.00
_cell.angle_gamma   90.00
#
_symmetry.space_group_name_H-M   'P 1'
#
loop_
_entity.id
_entity.type
_entity.pdbx_description
1 polymer ?
#
loop_
_entity_poly.entity_id
_entity_poly.type
_entity_poly.pdbx_seq_one_letter_code
_entity_poly.pdbx_strand_id
1 'polypeptide(L)'
;MIETFEDAYAALAGDVTANPLPQHRPLSADPWVMISLLQKAIRRGETETAERAALTLLQQRPSSLWRRLMVIAFEDVGAANADAVVKAVVACESPKLREGLGGDAKVAATVARMLADGPKDRCADYVICAAKDHPALEGMREIVGCRSVPERLAFAADESLGLVERSIAVWYASGIEWGRERRVGAGDLPALLALLRRLNVPAALADASGFAAVRTREPICLMVPLIWREAFKDEVPEVEAREVPPSPQVEGIPLYAFDKHTRIGLRAIQTFARENPAVSACLEECVPEHRHRDAAGTAAFYADAAPINCRLKWQQVNALTALGIRNDLLVAGVTHKGMGPLLTAVRDNLDHLNAIRARLFTASRRSAGGGARQPDLL
;
A
#
# COMPACT_ATOMS: atom_id res chain seq x y z
N MET A 1 -15.09 12.41 14.33
CA MET A 1 -13.74 12.02 13.91
C MET A 1 -12.87 12.04 15.15
N ILE A 2 -11.80 11.27 15.19
CA ILE A 2 -10.81 11.39 16.24
C ILE A 2 -10.09 12.74 16.10
N GLU A 3 -10.13 13.55 17.17
CA GLU A 3 -9.53 14.89 17.17
C GLU A 3 -8.09 14.87 17.69
N THR A 4 -7.77 13.96 18.62
CA THR A 4 -6.46 13.87 19.28
C THR A 4 -5.89 12.45 19.31
N PHE A 5 -4.59 12.33 19.58
CA PHE A 5 -3.95 11.02 19.80
C PHE A 5 -4.44 10.33 21.08
N GLU A 6 -4.85 11.09 22.10
CA GLU A 6 -5.42 10.56 23.34
C GLU A 6 -6.78 9.89 23.06
N ASP A 7 -7.62 10.53 22.24
CA ASP A 7 -8.89 9.94 21.78
C ASP A 7 -8.64 8.68 20.94
N ALA A 8 -7.64 8.71 20.04
CA ALA A 8 -7.24 7.52 19.28
C ALA A 8 -6.79 6.38 20.17
N TYR A 9 -6.01 6.67 21.21
CA TYR A 9 -5.56 5.67 22.17
C TYR A 9 -6.74 5.05 22.92
N ALA A 10 -7.64 5.87 23.46
CA ALA A 10 -8.82 5.39 24.17
C ALA A 10 -9.72 4.54 23.26
N ALA A 11 -9.92 4.97 22.01
CA ALA A 11 -10.70 4.23 21.03
C ALA A 11 -10.03 2.90 20.64
N LEU A 12 -8.71 2.89 20.43
CA LEU A 12 -7.94 1.67 20.18
C LEU A 12 -8.00 0.72 21.39
N ALA A 13 -7.94 1.23 22.62
CA ALA A 13 -8.05 0.43 23.83
C ALA A 13 -9.43 -0.24 23.93
N GLY A 14 -10.50 0.47 23.56
CA GLY A 14 -11.84 -0.09 23.42
C GLY A 14 -11.88 -1.24 22.42
N ASP A 15 -11.33 -1.03 21.22
CA ASP A 15 -11.28 -2.04 20.16
C ASP A 15 -10.49 -3.28 20.61
N VAL A 16 -9.32 -3.09 21.23
CA VAL A 16 -8.48 -4.20 21.72
C VAL A 16 -9.16 -4.93 22.88
N THR A 17 -9.96 -4.26 23.69
CA THR A 17 -10.75 -4.91 24.76
C THR A 17 -11.87 -5.76 24.18
N ALA A 18 -12.57 -5.24 23.16
CA ALA A 18 -13.70 -5.91 22.52
C ALA A 18 -13.28 -7.13 21.68
N ASN A 19 -12.07 -7.13 21.12
CA ASN A 19 -11.59 -8.19 20.25
C ASN A 19 -10.65 -9.17 20.98
N PRO A 20 -11.05 -10.44 21.23
CA PRO A 20 -10.15 -11.44 21.78
C PRO A 20 -9.01 -11.75 20.80
N LEU A 21 -7.87 -12.23 21.32
CA LEU A 21 -6.77 -12.69 20.46
C LEU A 21 -7.24 -13.92 19.65
N PRO A 22 -7.20 -13.88 18.31
CA PRO A 22 -7.67 -14.99 17.51
C PRO A 22 -6.71 -16.18 17.57
N GLN A 23 -7.25 -17.40 17.54
CA GLN A 23 -6.48 -18.64 17.59
C GLN A 23 -6.08 -19.11 16.19
N HIS A 24 -5.18 -18.37 15.55
CA HIS A 24 -4.67 -18.72 14.22
C HIS A 24 -3.39 -19.55 14.28
N ARG A 25 -3.32 -20.63 13.49
CA ARG A 25 -2.05 -21.36 13.30
C ARG A 25 -1.12 -20.54 12.39
N PRO A 26 0.17 -20.35 12.72
CA PRO A 26 1.11 -19.63 11.86
C PRO A 26 1.17 -20.19 10.43
N LEU A 27 1.38 -19.32 9.45
CA LEU A 27 1.57 -19.71 8.05
C LEU A 27 3.02 -20.11 7.79
N SER A 28 3.23 -21.14 6.96
CA SER A 28 4.58 -21.63 6.66
C SER A 28 5.17 -20.97 5.40
N ALA A 29 5.39 -19.66 5.46
CA ALA A 29 6.07 -18.91 4.41
C ALA A 29 7.12 -17.96 4.97
N ASP A 30 7.98 -17.45 4.09
CA ASP A 30 8.97 -16.46 4.46
C ASP A 30 8.34 -15.08 4.77
N PRO A 31 9.08 -14.18 5.46
CA PRO A 31 8.56 -12.87 5.85
C PRO A 31 8.12 -11.97 4.69
N TRP A 32 8.67 -12.14 3.49
CA TRP A 32 8.30 -11.31 2.33
C TRP A 32 6.93 -11.71 1.80
N VAL A 33 6.63 -13.02 1.78
CA VAL A 33 5.29 -13.52 1.48
C VAL A 33 4.29 -13.04 2.54
N MET A 34 4.66 -13.05 3.82
CA MET A 34 3.76 -12.58 4.89
C MET A 34 3.48 -11.07 4.82
N ILE A 35 4.49 -10.25 4.49
CA ILE A 35 4.30 -8.82 4.22
C ILE A 35 3.35 -8.60 3.04
N SER A 36 3.57 -9.32 1.94
CA SER A 36 2.74 -9.26 0.74
C SER A 36 1.29 -9.68 1.03
N LEU A 37 1.11 -10.76 1.78
CA LEU A 37 -0.18 -11.31 2.16
C LEU A 37 -0.94 -10.34 3.06
N LEU A 38 -0.30 -9.84 4.13
CA LEU A 38 -0.91 -8.89 5.09
C LEU A 38 -1.50 -7.69 4.36
N GLN A 39 -0.70 -7.06 3.49
CA GLN A 39 -1.12 -5.88 2.77
C GLN A 39 -2.31 -6.14 1.83
N LYS A 40 -2.23 -7.21 1.03
CA LYS A 40 -3.29 -7.54 0.07
C LYS A 40 -4.56 -8.04 0.75
N ALA A 41 -4.44 -8.79 1.83
CA ALA A 41 -5.58 -9.22 2.62
C ALA A 41 -6.31 -8.02 3.24
N ILE A 42 -5.57 -7.04 3.80
CA ILE A 42 -6.16 -5.79 4.27
C ILE A 42 -6.88 -5.08 3.12
N ARG A 43 -6.19 -4.83 2.00
CA ARG A 43 -6.75 -4.20 0.80
C ARG A 43 -8.06 -4.84 0.30
N ARG A 44 -8.12 -6.17 0.32
CA ARG A 44 -9.26 -6.98 -0.13
C ARG A 44 -10.33 -7.17 0.95
N GLY A 45 -10.07 -6.68 2.17
CA GLY A 45 -10.92 -6.87 3.35
C GLY A 45 -11.09 -8.32 3.78
N GLU A 46 -10.03 -9.12 3.62
CA GLU A 46 -9.96 -10.51 4.07
C GLU A 46 -9.42 -10.57 5.50
N THR A 47 -10.29 -10.29 6.47
CA THR A 47 -9.95 -10.02 7.87
C THR A 47 -9.20 -11.16 8.57
N GLU A 48 -9.68 -12.40 8.49
CA GLU A 48 -9.00 -13.54 9.12
C GLU A 48 -7.61 -13.79 8.49
N THR A 49 -7.52 -13.66 7.16
CA THR A 49 -6.26 -13.77 6.42
C THR A 49 -5.27 -12.68 6.87
N ALA A 50 -5.74 -11.45 7.04
CA ALA A 50 -4.93 -10.32 7.48
C ALA A 50 -4.40 -10.52 8.91
N GLU A 51 -5.25 -10.92 9.85
CA GLU A 51 -4.85 -11.24 11.23
C GLU A 51 -3.80 -12.35 11.27
N ARG A 52 -4.05 -13.44 10.56
CA ARG A 52 -3.14 -14.59 10.51
C ARG A 52 -1.79 -14.22 9.91
N ALA A 53 -1.77 -13.40 8.86
CA ALA A 53 -0.54 -12.87 8.28
C ALA A 53 0.20 -11.93 9.25
N ALA A 54 -0.52 -11.06 9.96
CA ALA A 54 0.06 -10.17 10.96
C ALA A 54 0.70 -10.94 12.11
N LEU A 55 0.01 -11.92 12.69
CA LEU A 55 0.53 -12.75 13.78
C LEU A 55 1.73 -13.59 13.34
N THR A 56 1.69 -14.15 12.13
CA THR A 56 2.84 -14.90 11.57
C THR A 56 4.03 -13.96 11.38
N LEU A 57 3.82 -12.77 10.81
CA LEU A 57 4.89 -11.80 10.60
C LEU A 57 5.43 -11.24 11.92
N LEU A 58 4.59 -11.09 12.96
CA LEU A 58 5.02 -10.67 14.29
C LEU A 58 6.06 -11.64 14.87
N GLN A 59 5.81 -12.94 14.74
CA GLN A 59 6.74 -13.99 15.20
C GLN A 59 8.06 -13.98 14.42
N GLN A 60 8.03 -13.62 13.14
CA GLN A 60 9.21 -13.65 12.27
C GLN A 60 10.03 -12.35 12.30
N ARG A 61 9.36 -11.19 12.26
CA ARG A 61 9.94 -9.85 12.09
C ARG A 61 9.06 -8.75 12.72
N PRO A 62 9.05 -8.61 14.06
CA PRO A 62 8.14 -7.70 14.76
C PRO A 62 8.32 -6.23 14.36
N SER A 63 9.56 -5.75 14.21
CA SER A 63 9.83 -4.37 13.78
C SER A 63 9.32 -4.07 12.36
N SER A 64 9.37 -5.07 11.46
CA SER A 64 8.89 -4.94 10.10
C SER A 64 7.36 -4.90 10.04
N LEU A 65 6.68 -5.65 10.92
CA LEU A 65 5.22 -5.62 11.02
C LEU A 65 4.70 -4.21 11.32
N TRP A 66 5.15 -3.59 12.40
CA TRP A 66 4.64 -2.29 12.83
C TRP A 66 4.87 -1.20 11.79
N ARG A 67 6.07 -1.16 11.21
CA ARG A 67 6.35 -0.26 10.09
C ARG A 67 5.42 -0.52 8.90
N ARG A 68 5.14 -1.79 8.58
CA ARG A 68 4.29 -2.15 7.44
C ARG A 68 2.82 -1.84 7.69
N LEU A 69 2.27 -2.11 8.87
CA LEU A 69 0.90 -1.74 9.24
C LEU A 69 0.66 -0.24 9.10
N MET A 70 1.63 0.58 9.53
CA MET A 70 1.60 2.02 9.35
C MET A 70 1.52 2.40 7.87
N VAL A 71 2.40 1.86 7.03
CA VAL A 71 2.37 2.14 5.57
C VAL A 71 1.06 1.68 4.94
N ILE A 72 0.57 0.48 5.27
CA ILE A 72 -0.70 -0.06 4.75
C ILE A 72 -1.88 0.84 5.14
N ALA A 73 -1.89 1.38 6.36
CA ALA A 73 -2.94 2.29 6.78
C ALA A 73 -3.03 3.51 5.85
N PHE A 74 -1.90 4.12 5.48
CA PHE A 74 -1.91 5.25 4.54
C PHE A 74 -2.12 4.84 3.08
N GLU A 75 -1.61 3.68 2.64
CA GLU A 75 -1.66 3.25 1.24
C GLU A 75 -3.01 2.64 0.84
N ASP A 76 -3.58 1.78 1.69
CA ASP A 76 -4.72 0.93 1.35
C ASP A 76 -6.01 1.37 2.03
N VAL A 77 -5.94 1.98 3.21
CA VAL A 77 -7.12 2.52 3.92
C VAL A 77 -7.29 4.00 3.62
N GLY A 78 -6.21 4.78 3.75
CA GLY A 78 -6.12 6.15 3.25
C GLY A 78 -7.20 7.07 3.81
N ALA A 79 -7.73 7.95 2.94
CA ALA A 79 -8.75 8.93 3.32
C ALA A 79 -10.11 8.30 3.65
N ALA A 80 -10.34 7.03 3.27
CA ALA A 80 -11.62 6.36 3.48
C ALA A 80 -11.94 6.16 4.97
N ASN A 81 -10.92 5.97 5.80
CA ASN A 81 -11.08 5.79 7.24
C ASN A 81 -9.92 6.42 8.00
N ALA A 82 -9.95 7.75 8.10
CA ALA A 82 -8.95 8.54 8.83
C ALA A 82 -8.77 8.08 10.28
N ASP A 83 -9.86 7.71 10.97
CA ASP A 83 -9.81 7.22 12.34
C ASP A 83 -9.00 5.92 12.47
N ALA A 84 -9.19 4.97 11.54
CA ALA A 84 -8.39 3.74 11.49
C ALA A 84 -6.90 4.03 11.18
N VAL A 85 -6.62 5.03 10.34
CA VAL A 85 -5.24 5.46 10.07
C VAL A 85 -4.57 6.00 11.33
N VAL A 86 -5.24 6.91 12.06
CA VAL A 86 -4.70 7.49 13.31
C VAL A 86 -4.50 6.40 14.36
N LYS A 87 -5.48 5.51 14.57
CA LYS A 87 -5.35 4.37 15.51
C LYS A 87 -4.18 3.45 15.16
N ALA A 88 -3.96 3.15 13.88
CA ALA A 88 -2.84 2.33 13.43
C ALA A 88 -1.49 3.01 13.72
N VAL A 89 -1.40 4.33 13.58
CA VAL A 89 -0.19 5.10 13.94
C VAL A 89 0.06 5.05 15.45
N VAL A 90 -0.97 5.28 16.28
CA VAL A 90 -0.86 5.18 17.74
C VAL A 90 -0.39 3.79 18.19
N ALA A 91 -0.93 2.72 17.59
CA ALA A 91 -0.47 1.35 17.88
C ALA A 91 1.03 1.15 17.57
N CYS A 92 1.56 1.89 16.60
CA CYS A 92 2.97 1.81 16.20
C CYS A 92 3.91 2.72 17.01
N GLU A 93 3.38 3.58 17.87
CA GLU A 93 4.14 4.61 18.58
C GLU A 93 5.17 4.02 19.54
N SER A 94 4.74 3.17 20.48
CA SER A 94 5.64 2.58 21.47
C SER A 94 5.27 1.15 21.88
N PRO A 95 6.28 0.28 22.15
CA PRO A 95 6.03 -1.04 22.71
C PRO A 95 5.33 -1.02 24.08
N LYS A 96 5.65 -0.03 24.93
CA LYS A 96 5.04 0.12 26.26
C LYS A 96 3.53 0.31 26.19
N LEU A 97 3.08 1.11 25.22
CA LEU A 97 1.66 1.32 24.95
C LEU A 97 0.97 -0.01 24.65
N ARG A 98 1.56 -0.83 23.77
CA ARG A 98 0.98 -2.12 23.39
C ARG A 98 0.97 -3.12 24.53
N GLU A 99 1.99 -3.12 25.39
CA GLU A 99 2.01 -3.93 26.61
C GLU A 99 0.81 -3.59 27.51
N GLY A 100 0.54 -2.30 27.73
CA GLY A 100 -0.62 -1.83 28.48
C GLY A 100 -1.98 -2.18 27.85
N LEU A 101 -2.03 -2.47 26.55
CA LEU A 101 -3.24 -2.89 25.82
C LEU A 101 -3.41 -4.42 25.73
N GLY A 102 -2.57 -5.21 26.41
CA GLY A 102 -2.66 -6.68 26.37
C GLY A 102 -1.67 -7.34 25.40
N GLY A 103 -0.63 -6.62 24.98
CA GLY A 103 0.54 -7.14 24.29
C GLY A 103 0.50 -7.05 22.77
N ASP A 104 1.68 -7.19 22.15
CA ASP A 104 1.90 -7.01 20.72
C ASP A 104 0.99 -7.88 19.84
N ALA A 105 0.74 -9.13 20.21
CA ALA A 105 -0.09 -10.04 19.42
C ALA A 105 -1.54 -9.58 19.34
N LYS A 106 -2.13 -9.18 20.47
CA LYS A 106 -3.53 -8.74 20.55
C LYS A 106 -3.73 -7.44 19.79
N VAL A 107 -2.81 -6.49 19.97
CA VAL A 107 -2.84 -5.22 19.25
C VAL A 107 -2.63 -5.42 17.76
N ALA A 108 -1.68 -6.27 17.33
CA ALA A 108 -1.41 -6.51 15.91
C ALA A 108 -2.61 -7.13 15.19
N ALA A 109 -3.26 -8.13 15.81
CA ALA A 109 -4.49 -8.73 15.27
C ALA A 109 -5.63 -7.70 15.17
N THR A 110 -5.84 -6.91 16.23
CA THR A 110 -6.88 -5.87 16.28
C THR A 110 -6.67 -4.81 15.18
N VAL A 111 -5.44 -4.33 15.00
CA VAL A 111 -5.12 -3.35 13.95
C VAL A 111 -5.30 -3.96 12.57
N ALA A 112 -4.84 -5.19 12.32
CA ALA A 112 -5.01 -5.86 11.03
C ALA A 112 -6.50 -6.04 10.68
N ARG A 113 -7.32 -6.43 11.67
CA ARG A 113 -8.77 -6.54 11.54
C ARG A 113 -9.43 -5.20 11.20
N MET A 114 -9.17 -4.18 12.00
CA MET A 114 -9.71 -2.83 11.80
C MET A 114 -9.39 -2.30 10.40
N LEU A 115 -8.14 -2.45 9.93
CA LEU A 115 -7.74 -2.00 8.60
C LEU A 115 -8.41 -2.83 7.50
N ALA A 116 -8.58 -4.14 7.69
CA ALA A 116 -9.25 -5.03 6.72
C ALA A 116 -10.77 -4.77 6.64
N ASP A 117 -11.45 -4.55 7.76
CA ASP A 117 -12.90 -4.33 7.80
C ASP A 117 -13.30 -2.93 7.30
N GLY A 118 -12.45 -1.93 7.47
CA GLY A 118 -12.76 -0.53 7.11
C GLY A 118 -12.92 -0.28 5.60
N PRO A 119 -13.49 0.86 5.17
CA PRO A 119 -13.46 1.27 3.78
C PRO A 119 -12.02 1.59 3.33
N LYS A 120 -11.77 1.53 2.02
CA LYS A 120 -10.46 1.63 1.38
C LYS A 120 -10.37 2.83 0.45
N ASP A 121 -9.21 3.48 0.44
CA ASP A 121 -8.82 4.48 -0.55
C ASP A 121 -7.33 4.30 -0.88
N ARG A 122 -7.05 4.02 -2.15
CA ARG A 122 -5.68 3.88 -2.68
C ARG A 122 -5.18 5.13 -3.38
N CYS A 123 -5.90 6.25 -3.31
CA CYS A 123 -5.51 7.46 -4.04
C CYS A 123 -4.15 7.99 -3.60
N ALA A 124 -3.73 7.76 -2.35
CA ALA A 124 -2.41 8.16 -1.86
C ALA A 124 -1.28 7.53 -2.68
N ASP A 125 -1.39 6.23 -2.98
CA ASP A 125 -0.44 5.48 -3.82
C ASP A 125 -0.42 6.02 -5.26
N TYR A 126 -1.60 6.18 -5.87
CA TYR A 126 -1.71 6.68 -7.24
C TYR A 126 -1.14 8.10 -7.38
N VAL A 127 -1.45 8.97 -6.43
CA VAL A 127 -1.00 10.36 -6.45
C VAL A 127 0.50 10.47 -6.23
N ILE A 128 1.08 9.77 -5.25
CA ILE A 128 2.53 9.88 -5.01
C ILE A 128 3.36 9.26 -6.13
N CYS A 129 2.90 8.15 -6.71
CA CYS A 129 3.56 7.53 -7.86
C CYS A 129 3.50 8.44 -9.10
N ALA A 130 2.36 9.08 -9.35
CA ALA A 130 2.24 10.06 -10.44
C ALA A 130 3.08 11.32 -10.18
N ALA A 131 3.02 11.87 -8.97
CA ALA A 131 3.81 13.03 -8.55
C ALA A 131 5.32 12.78 -8.73
N LYS A 132 5.78 11.55 -8.48
CA LYS A 132 7.19 11.17 -8.64
C LYS A 132 7.61 10.94 -10.09
N ASP A 133 6.85 10.13 -10.83
CA ASP A 133 7.34 9.52 -12.07
C ASP A 133 6.55 9.90 -13.33
N HIS A 134 5.37 10.55 -13.22
CA HIS A 134 4.55 10.82 -14.39
C HIS A 134 5.22 11.85 -15.32
N PRO A 135 5.44 11.55 -16.62
CA PRO A 135 6.19 12.43 -17.52
C PRO A 135 5.58 13.83 -17.68
N ALA A 136 4.24 13.93 -17.75
CA ALA A 136 3.56 15.22 -17.89
C ALA A 136 3.71 16.16 -16.68
N LEU A 137 4.22 15.66 -15.55
CA LEU A 137 4.41 16.42 -14.32
C LEU A 137 5.88 16.84 -14.08
N GLU A 138 6.78 16.57 -15.03
CA GLU A 138 8.19 16.93 -14.90
C GLU A 138 8.38 18.44 -14.72
N GLY A 139 7.72 19.26 -15.56
CA GLY A 139 7.79 20.72 -15.42
C GLY A 139 7.28 21.22 -14.06
N MET A 140 6.26 20.57 -13.49
CA MET A 140 5.79 20.94 -12.15
C MET A 140 6.81 20.58 -11.07
N ARG A 141 7.47 19.41 -11.17
CA ARG A 141 8.56 19.03 -10.25
C ARG A 141 9.74 19.99 -10.34
N GLU A 142 10.12 20.43 -11.52
CA GLU A 142 11.18 21.43 -11.72
C GLU A 142 10.79 22.77 -11.10
N ILE A 143 9.58 23.27 -11.41
CA ILE A 143 9.06 24.53 -10.86
C ILE A 143 9.07 24.49 -9.34
N VAL A 144 8.50 23.45 -8.71
CA VAL A 144 8.43 23.33 -7.25
C VAL A 144 9.83 23.11 -6.65
N GLY A 145 10.68 22.31 -7.30
CA GLY A 145 12.02 21.99 -6.85
C GLY A 145 12.92 23.21 -6.72
N CYS A 146 12.79 24.18 -7.63
CA CYS A 146 13.56 25.43 -7.59
C CYS A 146 13.05 26.48 -6.60
N ARG A 147 11.96 26.22 -5.87
CA ARG A 147 11.30 27.19 -4.98
C ARG A 147 11.76 27.06 -3.55
N SER A 148 11.65 28.16 -2.81
CA SER A 148 11.82 28.19 -1.36
C SER A 148 10.71 27.41 -0.65
N VAL A 149 10.94 26.99 0.59
CA VAL A 149 9.93 26.28 1.39
C VAL A 149 8.61 27.06 1.53
N PRO A 150 8.61 28.38 1.83
CA PRO A 150 7.37 29.17 1.87
C PRO A 150 6.60 29.16 0.55
N GLU A 151 7.28 29.27 -0.60
CA GLU A 151 6.64 29.17 -1.91
C GLU A 151 6.05 27.76 -2.12
N ARG A 152 6.77 26.68 -1.80
CA ARG A 152 6.24 25.30 -1.89
C ARG A 152 4.99 25.11 -1.04
N LEU A 153 4.94 25.69 0.16
CA LEU A 153 3.74 25.70 1.00
C LEU A 153 2.59 26.47 0.35
N ALA A 154 2.87 27.58 -0.34
CA ALA A 154 1.86 28.31 -1.10
C ALA A 154 1.29 27.45 -2.25
N PHE A 155 2.14 26.77 -3.02
CA PHE A 155 1.69 25.80 -4.04
C PHE A 155 0.81 24.69 -3.45
N ALA A 156 1.13 24.16 -2.27
CA ALA A 156 0.32 23.12 -1.63
C ALA A 156 -1.08 23.63 -1.22
N ALA A 157 -1.18 24.93 -0.88
CA ALA A 157 -2.41 25.58 -0.44
C ALA A 157 -3.31 26.08 -1.59
N ASP A 158 -2.75 26.29 -2.79
CA ASP A 158 -3.43 26.89 -3.93
C ASP A 158 -4.47 25.95 -4.56
N GLU A 159 -5.75 26.23 -4.31
CA GLU A 159 -6.87 25.44 -4.83
C GLU A 159 -7.08 25.59 -6.34
N SER A 160 -6.42 26.54 -7.01
CA SER A 160 -6.47 26.64 -8.47
C SER A 160 -5.63 25.55 -9.16
N LEU A 161 -4.73 24.91 -8.42
CA LEU A 161 -3.93 23.79 -8.89
C LEU A 161 -4.65 22.46 -8.69
N GLY A 162 -4.42 21.53 -9.61
CA GLY A 162 -4.88 20.15 -9.46
C GLY A 162 -4.28 19.46 -8.23
N LEU A 163 -4.97 18.42 -7.76
CA LEU A 163 -4.56 17.68 -6.56
C LEU A 163 -3.14 17.10 -6.69
N VAL A 164 -2.76 16.60 -7.88
CA VAL A 164 -1.45 15.97 -8.08
C VAL A 164 -0.33 17.01 -8.05
N GLU A 165 -0.56 18.20 -8.61
CA GLU A 165 0.37 19.33 -8.56
C GLU A 165 0.58 19.81 -7.11
N ARG A 166 -0.50 19.93 -6.34
CA ARG A 166 -0.44 20.26 -4.91
C ARG A 166 0.28 19.15 -4.12
N SER A 167 0.10 17.89 -4.48
CA SER A 167 0.82 16.76 -3.88
C SER A 167 2.33 16.77 -4.16
N ILE A 168 2.77 17.22 -5.33
CA ILE A 168 4.20 17.49 -5.59
C ILE A 168 4.70 18.55 -4.61
N ALA A 169 3.95 19.64 -4.44
CA ALA A 169 4.31 20.70 -3.50
C ALA A 169 4.35 20.22 -2.04
N VAL A 170 3.38 19.41 -1.60
CA VAL A 170 3.37 18.76 -0.28
C VAL A 170 4.62 17.89 -0.08
N TRP A 171 4.94 17.05 -1.06
CA TRP A 171 6.12 16.20 -0.99
C TRP A 171 7.40 17.03 -0.87
N TYR A 172 7.57 18.04 -1.72
CA TYR A 172 8.75 18.89 -1.70
C TYR A 172 8.85 19.79 -0.47
N ALA A 173 7.73 20.30 0.05
CA ALA A 173 7.70 21.10 1.26
C ALA A 173 8.06 20.28 2.51
N SER A 174 7.84 18.97 2.49
CA SER A 174 8.12 18.09 3.64
C SER A 174 9.60 17.84 3.91
N GLY A 175 10.45 17.93 2.89
CA GLY A 175 11.86 17.54 3.00
C GLY A 175 12.09 16.02 3.02
N ILE A 176 11.06 15.20 2.78
CA ILE A 176 11.15 13.74 2.89
C ILE A 176 11.59 13.12 1.57
N GLU A 177 12.83 12.65 1.57
CA GLU A 177 13.40 11.90 0.44
C GLU A 177 12.87 10.45 0.40
N TRP A 178 12.72 9.91 -0.82
CA TRP A 178 12.13 8.60 -1.04
C TRP A 178 13.14 7.59 -1.62
N GLY A 179 13.56 6.62 -0.81
CA GLY A 179 14.52 5.60 -1.24
C GLY A 179 15.87 6.21 -1.66
N ARG A 180 16.21 6.08 -2.95
CA ARG A 180 17.43 6.67 -3.54
C ARG A 180 17.20 8.07 -4.11
N GLU A 181 15.95 8.53 -4.15
CA GLU A 181 15.62 9.87 -4.60
C GLU A 181 16.22 10.92 -3.65
N ARG A 182 16.79 11.99 -4.21
CA ARG A 182 17.43 13.08 -3.45
C ARG A 182 17.08 14.48 -4.00
N ARG A 183 15.98 14.59 -4.76
CA ARG A 183 15.57 15.82 -5.45
C ARG A 183 14.76 16.79 -4.60
N VAL A 184 14.26 16.39 -3.43
CA VAL A 184 13.36 17.23 -2.63
C VAL A 184 14.14 18.37 -1.95
N GLY A 185 15.31 18.05 -1.39
CA GLY A 185 16.14 19.01 -0.68
C GLY A 185 15.53 19.43 0.67
N ALA A 186 15.82 20.67 1.10
CA ALA A 186 15.32 21.18 2.38
C ALA A 186 13.80 21.32 2.40
N GLY A 187 13.19 21.03 3.54
CA GLY A 187 11.76 21.19 3.79
C GLY A 187 11.47 21.59 5.24
N ASP A 188 10.21 21.87 5.52
CA ASP A 188 9.69 22.23 6.83
C ASP A 188 8.40 21.44 7.09
N LEU A 189 8.58 20.19 7.56
CA LEU A 189 7.46 19.33 7.90
C LEU A 189 6.54 19.96 8.97
N PRO A 190 7.03 20.54 10.07
CA PRO A 190 6.15 21.24 11.02
C PRO A 190 5.27 22.33 10.39
N ALA A 191 5.83 23.19 9.53
CA ALA A 191 5.06 24.22 8.85
C ALA A 191 4.05 23.63 7.85
N LEU A 192 4.40 22.54 7.16
CA LEU A 192 3.48 21.80 6.29
C LEU A 192 2.31 21.20 7.08
N LEU A 193 2.54 20.59 8.24
CA LEU A 193 1.47 20.06 9.08
C LEU A 193 0.57 21.18 9.62
N ALA A 194 1.16 22.31 10.02
CA ALA A 194 0.40 23.50 10.41
C ALA A 194 -0.44 24.06 9.25
N LEU A 195 0.09 24.04 8.03
CA LEU A 195 -0.67 24.37 6.83
C LEU A 195 -1.86 23.41 6.66
N LEU A 196 -1.66 22.09 6.69
CA LEU A 196 -2.74 21.11 6.53
C LEU A 196 -3.88 21.34 7.54
N ARG A 197 -3.56 21.65 8.81
CA ARG A 197 -4.60 22.00 9.81
C ARG A 197 -5.36 23.28 9.45
N ARG A 198 -4.67 24.32 8.95
CA ARG A 198 -5.34 25.55 8.44
C ARG A 198 -6.22 25.30 7.21
N LEU A 199 -5.95 24.22 6.48
CA LEU A 199 -6.76 23.75 5.36
C LEU A 199 -7.90 22.83 5.83
N ASN A 200 -8.27 22.89 7.11
CA ASN A 200 -9.32 22.12 7.76
C ASN A 200 -9.11 20.60 7.77
N VAL A 201 -7.86 20.13 7.66
CA VAL A 201 -7.55 18.72 7.94
C VAL A 201 -7.61 18.48 9.46
N PRO A 202 -8.24 17.39 9.93
CA PRO A 202 -8.26 16.99 11.34
C PRO A 202 -6.86 16.95 11.95
N ALA A 203 -6.70 17.52 13.15
CA ALA A 203 -5.40 17.65 13.79
C ALA A 203 -4.72 16.29 14.00
N ALA A 204 -5.45 15.30 14.52
CA ALA A 204 -4.97 13.94 14.69
C ALA A 204 -4.50 13.29 13.37
N LEU A 205 -5.18 13.53 12.24
CA LEU A 205 -4.75 12.99 10.95
C LEU A 205 -3.44 13.66 10.48
N ALA A 206 -3.32 14.98 10.62
CA ALA A 206 -2.08 15.69 10.30
C ALA A 206 -0.90 15.21 11.19
N ASP A 207 -1.13 15.02 12.48
CA ASP A 207 -0.13 14.50 13.42
C ASP A 207 0.30 13.07 13.08
N ALA A 208 -0.68 12.21 12.78
CA ALA A 208 -0.43 10.84 12.34
C ALA A 208 0.41 10.79 11.06
N SER A 209 0.09 11.63 10.07
CA SER A 209 0.88 11.77 8.86
C SER A 209 2.31 12.24 9.12
N GLY A 210 2.50 13.23 9.99
CA GLY A 210 3.83 13.72 10.38
C GLY A 210 4.68 12.64 11.02
N PHE A 211 4.12 11.97 12.04
CA PHE A 211 4.78 10.86 12.72
C PHE A 211 5.14 9.74 11.75
N ALA A 212 4.17 9.32 10.92
CA ALA A 212 4.37 8.23 9.98
C ALA A 212 5.41 8.57 8.92
N ALA A 213 5.41 9.80 8.40
CA ALA A 213 6.35 10.21 7.36
C ALA A 213 7.80 10.25 7.89
N VAL A 214 8.04 10.68 9.13
CA VAL A 214 9.36 10.61 9.77
C VAL A 214 9.78 9.16 10.04
N ARG A 215 8.88 8.34 10.57
CA ARG A 215 9.17 6.97 10.99
C ARG A 215 9.39 6.04 9.80
N THR A 216 8.61 6.24 8.74
CA THR A 216 8.67 5.43 7.52
C THR A 216 9.67 6.00 6.52
N ARG A 217 9.88 7.33 6.46
CA ARG A 217 10.57 7.96 5.32
C ARG A 217 9.87 7.66 3.98
N GLU A 218 8.56 7.47 4.02
CA GLU A 218 7.72 7.26 2.84
C GLU A 218 6.79 8.48 2.67
N PRO A 219 6.90 9.26 1.59
CA PRO A 219 6.10 10.47 1.41
C PRO A 219 4.60 10.19 1.21
N ILE A 220 4.22 8.94 0.92
CA ILE A 220 2.81 8.53 0.76
C ILE A 220 1.93 8.93 1.96
N CYS A 221 2.48 8.93 3.17
CA CYS A 221 1.74 9.28 4.39
C CYS A 221 1.27 10.74 4.40
N LEU A 222 1.89 11.61 3.59
CA LEU A 222 1.55 13.03 3.47
C LEU A 222 0.45 13.28 2.42
N MET A 223 0.13 12.30 1.58
CA MET A 223 -0.90 12.46 0.56
C MET A 223 -2.30 12.36 1.16
N VAL A 224 -2.48 11.50 2.17
CA VAL A 224 -3.79 11.21 2.77
C VAL A 224 -4.49 12.45 3.34
N PRO A 225 -3.84 13.35 4.12
CA PRO A 225 -4.45 14.60 4.56
C PRO A 225 -5.03 15.44 3.43
N LEU A 226 -4.30 15.55 2.32
CA LEU A 226 -4.72 16.36 1.18
C LEU A 226 -5.89 15.70 0.45
N ILE A 227 -5.83 14.39 0.23
CA ILE A 227 -6.92 13.61 -0.38
C ILE A 227 -8.18 13.64 0.50
N TRP A 228 -8.02 13.51 1.82
CA TRP A 228 -9.12 13.62 2.77
C TRP A 228 -9.80 14.98 2.64
N ARG A 229 -9.02 16.07 2.59
CA ARG A 229 -9.60 17.40 2.38
C ARG A 229 -10.43 17.44 1.11
N GLU A 230 -9.88 17.01 -0.03
CA GLU A 230 -10.60 17.06 -1.31
C GLU A 230 -11.84 16.16 -1.34
N ALA A 231 -11.79 14.98 -0.71
CA ALA A 231 -12.89 14.03 -0.69
C ALA A 231 -14.06 14.46 0.22
N PHE A 232 -13.78 15.29 1.24
CA PHE A 232 -14.75 15.70 2.26
C PHE A 232 -15.04 17.21 2.26
N LYS A 233 -14.53 17.98 1.29
CA LYS A 233 -14.68 19.45 1.24
C LYS A 233 -16.13 19.88 1.04
N ASP A 234 -16.82 19.28 0.07
CA ASP A 234 -18.12 19.74 -0.41
C ASP A 234 -19.25 18.73 -0.18
N GLU A 235 -18.91 17.46 0.07
CA GLU A 235 -19.88 16.37 0.18
C GLU A 235 -19.46 15.35 1.26
N VAL A 236 -20.43 14.59 1.76
CA VAL A 236 -20.15 13.37 2.55
C VAL A 236 -19.93 12.23 1.54
N PRO A 237 -18.69 11.73 1.38
CA PRO A 237 -18.42 10.71 0.38
C PRO A 237 -19.11 9.39 0.71
N GLU A 238 -19.54 8.69 -0.33
CA GLU A 238 -20.18 7.38 -0.22
C GLU A 238 -19.13 6.27 -0.11
N VAL A 239 -19.55 5.12 0.39
CA VAL A 239 -18.75 3.90 0.36
C VAL A 239 -19.42 2.89 -0.56
N GLU A 240 -18.69 2.44 -1.57
CA GLU A 240 -19.14 1.48 -2.58
C GLU A 240 -18.57 0.10 -2.28
N ALA A 241 -19.43 -0.87 -1.97
CA ALA A 241 -19.04 -2.27 -1.91
C ALA A 241 -18.72 -2.81 -3.31
N ARG A 242 -17.71 -3.65 -3.40
CA ARG A 242 -17.22 -4.25 -4.66
C ARG A 242 -16.91 -5.71 -4.43
N GLU A 243 -17.26 -6.52 -5.41
CA GLU A 243 -16.88 -7.93 -5.40
C GLU A 243 -15.38 -8.05 -5.64
N VAL A 244 -14.73 -8.82 -4.78
CA VAL A 244 -13.33 -9.19 -4.93
C VAL A 244 -13.28 -10.63 -5.43
N PRO A 245 -12.63 -10.91 -6.58
CA PRO A 245 -12.57 -12.26 -7.11
C PRO A 245 -11.94 -13.22 -6.09
N PRO A 246 -12.50 -14.43 -5.89
CA PRO A 246 -11.90 -15.42 -5.02
C PRO A 246 -10.50 -15.79 -5.56
N SER A 247 -9.58 -16.10 -4.65
CA SER A 247 -8.22 -16.52 -5.02
C SER A 247 -7.97 -17.95 -4.56
N PRO A 248 -7.48 -18.84 -5.45
CA PRO A 248 -7.02 -20.16 -5.04
C PRO A 248 -5.95 -20.06 -3.95
N GLN A 249 -5.87 -21.09 -3.11
CA GLN A 249 -4.93 -21.14 -1.99
C GLN A 249 -4.00 -22.37 -2.10
N VAL A 250 -2.78 -22.23 -1.58
CA VAL A 250 -1.84 -23.33 -1.39
C VAL A 250 -1.34 -23.31 0.06
N GLU A 251 -1.50 -24.43 0.78
CA GLU A 251 -1.16 -24.52 2.21
C GLU A 251 -1.78 -23.39 3.08
N GLY A 252 -2.98 -22.94 2.71
CA GLY A 252 -3.70 -21.85 3.39
C GLY A 252 -3.21 -20.44 3.06
N ILE A 253 -2.35 -20.29 2.04
CA ILE A 253 -1.87 -19.00 1.53
C ILE A 253 -2.57 -18.71 0.19
N PRO A 254 -3.36 -17.62 0.08
CA PRO A 254 -3.90 -17.16 -1.19
C PRO A 254 -2.81 -16.87 -2.22
N LEU A 255 -3.03 -17.28 -3.47
CA LEU A 255 -2.00 -17.22 -4.50
C LEU A 255 -1.67 -15.77 -4.93
N TYR A 256 -2.56 -14.80 -4.70
CA TYR A 256 -2.27 -13.38 -4.89
C TYR A 256 -1.11 -12.88 -4.01
N ALA A 257 -0.76 -13.59 -2.93
CA ALA A 257 0.38 -13.23 -2.08
C ALA A 257 1.73 -13.39 -2.79
N PHE A 258 1.79 -14.25 -3.81
CA PHE A 258 2.98 -14.47 -4.62
C PHE A 258 3.02 -13.49 -5.81
N ASP A 259 3.37 -12.24 -5.53
CA ASP A 259 3.41 -11.16 -6.52
C ASP A 259 4.84 -10.73 -6.91
N LYS A 260 4.94 -9.58 -7.61
CA LYS A 260 6.21 -8.98 -8.04
C LYS A 260 7.17 -8.60 -6.88
N HIS A 261 6.70 -8.57 -5.63
CA HIS A 261 7.50 -8.24 -4.45
C HIS A 261 7.98 -9.48 -3.67
N THR A 262 7.59 -10.69 -4.11
CA THR A 262 8.07 -11.94 -3.53
C THR A 262 8.97 -12.68 -4.52
N ARG A 263 9.99 -13.39 -4.03
CA ARG A 263 10.90 -14.15 -4.91
C ARG A 263 10.18 -15.22 -5.72
N ILE A 264 9.25 -15.94 -5.09
CA ILE A 264 8.44 -16.98 -5.75
C ILE A 264 7.48 -16.35 -6.76
N GLY A 265 6.77 -15.29 -6.38
CA GLY A 265 5.84 -14.61 -7.27
C GLY A 265 6.53 -14.00 -8.49
N LEU A 266 7.67 -13.36 -8.29
CA LEU A 266 8.48 -12.81 -9.38
C LEU A 266 8.94 -13.89 -10.36
N ARG A 267 9.42 -15.04 -9.85
CA ARG A 267 9.76 -16.19 -10.70
C ARG A 267 8.54 -16.73 -11.43
N ALA A 268 7.38 -16.81 -10.75
CA ALA A 268 6.14 -17.27 -11.36
C ALA A 268 5.70 -16.35 -12.50
N ILE A 269 5.75 -15.03 -12.30
CA ILE A 269 5.41 -14.01 -13.29
C ILE A 269 6.35 -14.10 -14.51
N GLN A 270 7.66 -14.27 -14.30
CA GLN A 270 8.63 -14.45 -15.38
C GLN A 270 8.40 -15.74 -16.18
N THR A 271 8.06 -16.83 -15.51
CA THR A 271 7.70 -18.08 -16.16
C THR A 271 6.40 -17.92 -16.94
N PHE A 272 5.38 -17.30 -16.34
CA PHE A 272 4.08 -17.03 -16.96
C PHE A 272 4.21 -16.16 -18.22
N ALA A 273 4.99 -15.08 -18.16
CA ALA A 273 5.22 -14.19 -19.29
C ALA A 273 5.87 -14.90 -20.50
N ARG A 274 6.62 -15.99 -20.26
CA ARG A 274 7.26 -16.79 -21.32
C ARG A 274 6.42 -17.98 -21.78
N GLU A 275 5.73 -18.64 -20.85
CA GLU A 275 4.97 -19.87 -21.12
C GLU A 275 3.55 -19.59 -21.65
N ASN A 276 3.00 -18.38 -21.44
CA ASN A 276 1.67 -18.02 -21.91
C ASN A 276 1.73 -17.25 -23.25
N PRO A 277 1.23 -17.83 -24.38
CA PRO A 277 1.35 -17.20 -25.69
C PRO A 277 0.65 -15.85 -25.82
N ALA A 278 -0.53 -15.68 -25.21
CA ALA A 278 -1.29 -14.42 -25.29
C ALA A 278 -0.56 -13.28 -24.57
N VAL A 279 0.03 -13.57 -23.41
CA VAL A 279 0.80 -12.58 -22.64
C VAL A 279 2.14 -12.29 -23.32
N SER A 280 2.86 -13.31 -23.81
CA SER A 280 4.15 -13.11 -24.52
C SER A 280 3.96 -12.25 -25.76
N ALA A 281 2.97 -12.58 -26.61
CA ALA A 281 2.68 -11.81 -27.83
C ALA A 281 2.36 -10.34 -27.51
N CYS A 282 1.56 -10.09 -26.47
CA CYS A 282 1.24 -8.72 -26.07
C CYS A 282 2.47 -7.96 -25.55
N LEU A 283 3.35 -8.62 -24.77
CA LEU A 283 4.60 -8.01 -24.31
C LEU A 283 5.54 -7.69 -25.48
N GLU A 284 5.69 -8.60 -26.44
CA GLU A 284 6.52 -8.42 -27.64
C GLU A 284 6.04 -7.24 -28.51
N GLU A 285 4.73 -7.08 -28.65
CA GLU A 285 4.15 -5.98 -29.44
C GLU A 285 4.23 -4.62 -28.73
N CYS A 286 4.01 -4.60 -27.41
CA CYS A 286 3.69 -3.36 -26.70
C CYS A 286 4.74 -2.90 -25.69
N VAL A 287 5.78 -3.69 -25.43
CA VAL A 287 6.75 -3.44 -24.35
C VAL A 287 8.18 -3.73 -24.85
N PRO A 288 9.15 -2.83 -24.62
CA PRO A 288 10.56 -3.14 -24.88
C PRO A 288 11.01 -4.37 -24.09
N GLU A 289 11.77 -5.27 -24.72
CA GLU A 289 12.16 -6.58 -24.16
C GLU A 289 12.75 -6.47 -22.74
N HIS A 290 13.66 -5.52 -22.52
CA HIS A 290 14.31 -5.31 -21.21
C HIS A 290 13.34 -4.85 -20.09
N ARG A 291 12.09 -4.47 -20.43
CA ARG A 291 11.03 -4.08 -19.49
C ARG A 291 9.94 -5.14 -19.33
N HIS A 292 9.95 -6.24 -20.11
CA HIS A 292 8.92 -7.28 -20.09
C HIS A 292 8.59 -7.79 -18.68
N ARG A 293 9.62 -8.02 -17.87
CA ARG A 293 9.48 -8.46 -16.48
C ARG A 293 8.68 -7.47 -15.62
N ASP A 294 8.98 -6.18 -15.73
CA ASP A 294 8.34 -5.14 -14.92
C ASP A 294 6.90 -4.89 -15.38
N ALA A 295 6.66 -4.93 -16.69
CA ALA A 295 5.34 -4.84 -17.30
C ALA A 295 4.44 -6.02 -16.88
N ALA A 296 4.93 -7.26 -17.02
CA ALA A 296 4.19 -8.45 -16.61
C ALA A 296 3.88 -8.44 -15.11
N GLY A 297 4.84 -8.03 -14.27
CA GLY A 297 4.64 -7.93 -12.83
C GLY A 297 3.61 -6.87 -12.43
N THR A 298 3.60 -5.73 -13.12
CA THR A 298 2.63 -4.65 -12.89
C THR A 298 1.24 -5.03 -13.39
N ALA A 299 1.14 -5.67 -14.56
CA ALA A 299 -0.12 -6.19 -15.07
C ALA A 299 -0.71 -7.29 -14.15
N ALA A 300 0.12 -8.23 -13.68
CA ALA A 300 -0.30 -9.26 -12.73
C ALA A 300 -0.82 -8.67 -11.41
N PHE A 301 -0.18 -7.60 -10.91
CA PHE A 301 -0.68 -6.87 -9.75
C PHE A 301 -2.10 -6.32 -9.97
N TYR A 302 -2.33 -5.63 -11.10
CA TYR A 302 -3.63 -5.02 -11.41
C TYR A 302 -4.72 -6.02 -11.82
N ALA A 303 -4.33 -7.22 -12.23
CA ALA A 303 -5.25 -8.30 -12.54
C ALA A 303 -5.77 -9.02 -11.29
N ASP A 304 -4.94 -9.17 -10.25
CA ASP A 304 -5.20 -10.12 -9.15
C ASP A 304 -5.13 -9.48 -7.75
N ALA A 305 -4.12 -8.64 -7.50
CA ALA A 305 -3.82 -8.10 -6.19
C ALA A 305 -4.39 -6.70 -5.92
N ALA A 306 -4.75 -5.94 -6.96
CA ALA A 306 -5.29 -4.59 -6.85
C ALA A 306 -6.78 -4.47 -6.43
N PRO A 307 -7.67 -5.46 -6.65
CA PRO A 307 -9.08 -5.34 -6.25
C PRO A 307 -9.27 -4.96 -4.77
N ILE A 308 -10.26 -4.10 -4.51
CA ILE A 308 -10.67 -3.63 -3.19
C ILE A 308 -12.15 -3.93 -2.99
N ASN A 309 -12.54 -4.33 -1.78
CA ASN A 309 -13.91 -4.77 -1.47
C ASN A 309 -14.87 -3.64 -1.09
N CYS A 310 -14.35 -2.52 -0.62
CA CYS A 310 -15.13 -1.46 -0.01
C CYS A 310 -14.41 -0.14 -0.27
N ARG A 311 -14.88 0.67 -1.20
CA ARG A 311 -14.13 1.81 -1.76
C ARG A 311 -14.79 3.13 -1.42
N LEU A 312 -14.00 4.13 -1.00
CA LEU A 312 -14.47 5.51 -0.91
C LEU A 312 -14.81 6.05 -2.31
N LYS A 313 -16.01 6.57 -2.47
CA LYS A 313 -16.50 7.18 -3.71
C LYS A 313 -16.60 8.68 -3.51
N TRP A 314 -15.84 9.41 -4.32
CA TRP A 314 -15.81 10.86 -4.37
C TRP A 314 -15.39 11.30 -5.78
N GLN A 315 -15.54 12.59 -6.08
CA GLN A 315 -15.51 13.12 -7.45
C GLN A 315 -14.28 12.69 -8.28
N GLN A 316 -13.08 12.68 -7.70
CA GLN A 316 -11.84 12.44 -8.45
C GLN A 316 -11.33 10.98 -8.40
N VAL A 317 -11.97 10.08 -7.63
CA VAL A 317 -11.44 8.72 -7.37
C VAL A 317 -11.15 7.93 -8.64
N ASN A 318 -12.05 8.00 -9.63
CA ASN A 318 -11.90 7.26 -10.89
C ASN A 318 -10.78 7.84 -11.76
N ALA A 319 -10.65 9.17 -11.79
CA ALA A 319 -9.59 9.85 -12.55
C ALA A 319 -8.21 9.55 -11.96
N LEU A 320 -8.08 9.58 -10.62
CA LEU A 320 -6.84 9.24 -9.93
C LEU A 320 -6.48 7.76 -10.07
N THR A 321 -7.47 6.87 -9.98
CA THR A 321 -7.27 5.43 -10.23
C THR A 321 -6.74 5.19 -11.64
N ALA A 322 -7.36 5.81 -12.65
CA ALA A 322 -6.92 5.69 -14.04
C ALA A 322 -5.52 6.30 -14.24
N LEU A 323 -5.22 7.44 -13.60
CA LEU A 323 -3.89 8.06 -13.63
C LEU A 323 -2.83 7.13 -13.05
N GLY A 324 -3.06 6.57 -11.86
CA GLY A 324 -2.12 5.67 -11.19
C GLY A 324 -1.84 4.41 -11.98
N ILE A 325 -2.88 3.73 -12.48
CA ILE A 325 -2.72 2.53 -13.33
C ILE A 325 -1.91 2.86 -14.59
N ARG A 326 -2.23 3.96 -15.28
CA ARG A 326 -1.49 4.38 -16.46
C ARG A 326 -0.03 4.71 -16.13
N ASN A 327 0.20 5.46 -15.05
CA ASN A 327 1.55 5.82 -14.62
C ASN A 327 2.41 4.58 -14.37
N ASP A 328 1.90 3.62 -13.61
CA ASP A 328 2.64 2.40 -13.29
C ASP A 328 2.98 1.58 -14.53
N LEU A 329 2.04 1.48 -15.49
CA LEU A 329 2.26 0.78 -16.75
C LEU A 329 3.24 1.52 -17.66
N LEU A 330 3.18 2.86 -17.73
CA LEU A 330 4.16 3.67 -18.47
C LEU A 330 5.56 3.51 -17.89
N VAL A 331 5.69 3.62 -16.57
CA VAL A 331 6.96 3.41 -15.87
C VAL A 331 7.46 2.00 -16.14
N ALA A 332 6.57 0.99 -16.17
CA ALA A 332 6.89 -0.38 -16.53
C ALA A 332 7.21 -0.60 -18.02
N GLY A 333 7.20 0.44 -18.86
CA GLY A 333 7.57 0.40 -20.28
C GLY A 333 6.43 0.03 -21.24
N VAL A 334 5.19 -0.01 -20.77
CA VAL A 334 4.02 -0.36 -21.59
C VAL A 334 3.58 0.86 -22.39
N THR A 335 3.44 0.72 -23.70
CA THR A 335 2.88 1.79 -24.54
C THR A 335 1.41 2.07 -24.20
N HIS A 336 0.92 3.28 -24.48
CA HIS A 336 -0.48 3.65 -24.25
C HIS A 336 -1.48 2.67 -24.91
N LYS A 337 -1.19 2.20 -26.12
CA LYS A 337 -2.04 1.24 -26.85
C LYS A 337 -2.01 -0.16 -26.24
N GLY A 338 -0.91 -0.54 -25.60
CA GLY A 338 -0.73 -1.87 -25.00
C GLY A 338 -1.30 -2.04 -23.59
N MET A 339 -1.64 -0.97 -22.89
CA MET A 339 -2.12 -1.04 -21.50
C MET A 339 -3.38 -1.92 -21.35
N GLY A 340 -4.39 -1.66 -22.18
CA GLY A 340 -5.63 -2.43 -22.18
C GLY A 340 -5.40 -3.89 -22.57
N PRO A 341 -4.82 -4.17 -23.75
CA PRO A 341 -4.51 -5.53 -24.20
C PRO A 341 -3.72 -6.34 -23.18
N LEU A 342 -2.67 -5.78 -22.58
CA LEU A 342 -1.83 -6.50 -21.61
C LEU A 342 -2.61 -6.84 -20.34
N LEU A 343 -3.38 -5.89 -19.79
CA LEU A 343 -4.20 -6.13 -18.61
C LEU A 343 -5.27 -7.21 -18.87
N THR A 344 -5.91 -7.17 -20.03
CA THR A 344 -6.89 -8.18 -20.45
C THR A 344 -6.23 -9.55 -20.59
N ALA A 345 -5.12 -9.64 -21.34
CA ALA A 345 -4.39 -10.88 -21.56
C ALA A 345 -3.96 -11.54 -20.24
N VAL A 346 -3.49 -10.74 -19.26
CA VAL A 346 -3.12 -11.27 -17.94
C VAL A 346 -4.34 -11.72 -17.13
N ARG A 347 -5.44 -10.95 -17.13
CA ARG A 347 -6.69 -11.30 -16.43
C ARG A 347 -7.29 -12.61 -16.94
N ASP A 348 -7.39 -12.75 -18.25
CA ASP A 348 -7.97 -13.93 -18.91
C ASP A 348 -7.12 -15.19 -18.70
N ASN A 349 -5.87 -15.04 -18.24
CA ASN A 349 -4.91 -16.12 -18.05
C ASN A 349 -4.41 -16.25 -16.60
N LEU A 350 -5.13 -15.69 -15.61
CA LEU A 350 -4.74 -15.75 -14.20
C LEU A 350 -4.61 -17.18 -13.66
N ASP A 351 -5.42 -18.11 -14.15
CA ASP A 351 -5.36 -19.52 -13.73
C ASP A 351 -4.01 -20.17 -14.09
N HIS A 352 -3.44 -19.83 -15.25
CA HIS A 352 -2.11 -20.30 -15.63
C HIS A 352 -1.03 -19.73 -14.70
N LEU A 353 -1.09 -18.42 -14.38
CA LEU A 353 -0.17 -17.82 -13.41
C LEU A 353 -0.30 -18.48 -12.02
N ASN A 354 -1.53 -18.75 -11.58
CA ASN A 354 -1.82 -19.41 -10.31
C ASN A 354 -1.28 -20.85 -10.27
N ALA A 355 -1.45 -21.62 -11.35
CA ALA A 355 -0.85 -22.96 -11.45
C ALA A 355 0.68 -22.92 -11.30
N ILE A 356 1.35 -21.93 -11.92
CA ILE A 356 2.80 -21.75 -11.80
C ILE A 356 3.20 -21.39 -10.36
N ARG A 357 2.48 -20.46 -9.71
CA ARG A 357 2.73 -20.05 -8.32
C ARG A 357 2.63 -21.24 -7.36
N ALA A 358 1.55 -22.01 -7.45
CA ALA A 358 1.34 -23.20 -6.63
C ALA A 358 2.48 -24.22 -6.82
N ARG A 359 2.81 -24.55 -8.07
CA ARG A 359 3.91 -25.47 -8.42
C ARG A 359 5.24 -25.03 -7.81
N LEU A 360 5.61 -23.76 -7.98
CA LEU A 360 6.87 -23.21 -7.47
C LEU A 360 6.92 -23.19 -5.94
N PHE A 361 5.81 -22.84 -5.28
CA PHE A 361 5.72 -22.85 -3.82
C PHE A 361 5.89 -24.26 -3.26
N THR A 362 5.11 -25.23 -3.75
CA THR A 362 5.21 -26.64 -3.31
C THR A 362 6.61 -27.22 -3.54
N ALA A 363 7.25 -26.91 -4.67
CA ALA A 363 8.61 -27.34 -4.93
C ALA A 363 9.61 -26.77 -3.90
N SER A 364 9.49 -25.48 -3.56
CA SER A 364 10.38 -24.84 -2.58
C SER A 364 10.29 -25.47 -1.18
N ARG A 365 9.10 -25.95 -0.81
CA ARG A 365 8.86 -26.64 0.47
C ARG A 365 9.51 -28.02 0.52
N ARG A 366 9.44 -28.78 -0.57
CA ARG A 366 10.08 -30.11 -0.66
C ARG A 366 11.60 -29.99 -0.52
N SER A 367 12.20 -28.99 -1.16
CA SER A 367 13.64 -28.73 -1.04
C SER A 367 14.07 -28.31 0.37
N ALA A 368 13.22 -27.60 1.11
CA ALA A 368 13.49 -27.22 2.49
C ALA A 368 13.31 -28.39 3.48
N GLY A 369 12.35 -29.29 3.23
CA GLY A 369 12.08 -30.45 4.08
C GLY A 369 13.04 -31.63 3.89
N GLY A 370 13.64 -31.79 2.70
CA GLY A 370 14.62 -32.85 2.40
C GLY A 370 16.03 -32.61 2.97
N GLY A 371 16.25 -31.46 3.61
CA GLY A 371 17.53 -31.05 4.18
C GLY A 371 17.49 -30.97 5.71
N ALA A 372 16.95 -31.98 6.39
CA ALA A 372 17.26 -32.19 7.80
C ALA A 372 18.77 -32.42 7.95
N ARG A 373 19.52 -31.32 8.05
CA ARG A 373 20.89 -31.33 8.55
C ARG A 373 20.82 -31.94 9.95
N GLN A 374 21.55 -33.04 10.15
CA GLN A 374 22.01 -33.40 11.48
C GLN A 374 22.63 -32.15 12.11
N PRO A 375 22.33 -31.82 13.37
CA PRO A 375 23.02 -30.76 14.06
C PRO A 375 24.46 -31.24 14.26
N ASP A 376 25.37 -30.79 13.40
CA ASP A 376 26.79 -30.84 13.71
C ASP A 376 27.01 -29.90 14.90
N LEU A 377 27.29 -30.55 16.03
CA LEU A 377 27.88 -29.98 17.23
C LEU A 377 29.13 -29.20 16.85
N LEU A 378 29.10 -27.88 17.03
CA LEU A 378 30.22 -27.08 17.53
C LEU A 378 29.69 -25.90 18.34
#